data_AF-A0A3L7R2V2-F1
#
_entry.id   AF-A0A3L7R2V2-F1
#
_cell.length_a   1.000
_cell.length_b   1.000
_cell.length_c   1.000
_cell.angle_alpha   90.00
_cell.angle_beta   90.00
_cell.angle_gamma   90.00
#
_symmetry.space_group_name_H-M   'P 1'
#
loop_
_entity.id
_entity.type
_entity.pdbx_description
1 polymer ?
#
loop_
_entity_poly.entity_id
_entity_poly.type
_entity_poly.pdbx_seq_one_letter_code
_entity_poly.pdbx_strand_id
1 'polypeptide(L)'
;MKDESVRGVQELAYHPKAVTRIIDIGYWLALTAWFAVALCGGLAASAIFPTARGMSLSLEGYEGFLAAEPELGRALIAGFLAQSVFDLTMRAQWILVPVFLIMVLLQNATSISPSLGRQRIGRLALCIAVGASVISIFWSVPKFNESLEAYRTTARSGDAAAAANVKLTVDDYHSYSTTLGTATLASLLVIVVTSATSAPFRRRRDGTSNAPSFVGVSRR
;
A
#
# COMPACT_ATOMS: atom_id res chain seq x y z
N MET A 1 53.67 -15.26 -19.62
CA MET A 1 52.38 -15.78 -20.14
C MET A 1 51.47 -16.34 -19.02
N LYS A 2 51.46 -15.74 -17.81
CA LYS A 2 50.64 -16.23 -16.67
C LYS A 2 49.89 -15.13 -15.90
N ASP A 3 49.78 -13.92 -16.48
CA ASP A 3 49.28 -12.73 -15.75
C ASP A 3 47.95 -12.17 -16.26
N GLU A 4 47.42 -12.67 -17.39
CA GLU A 4 46.15 -12.16 -17.92
C GLU A 4 44.91 -12.85 -17.31
N SER A 5 45.05 -14.03 -16.69
CA SER A 5 43.89 -14.75 -16.12
C SER A 5 43.44 -14.21 -14.76
N VAL A 6 44.23 -13.36 -14.09
CA VAL A 6 43.87 -12.77 -12.78
C VAL A 6 43.07 -11.48 -12.96
N ARG A 7 43.24 -10.76 -14.09
CA ARG A 7 42.47 -9.55 -14.40
C ARG A 7 41.00 -9.83 -14.72
N GLY A 8 40.70 -10.96 -15.36
CA GLY A 8 39.31 -11.33 -15.71
C GLY A 8 38.43 -11.65 -14.49
N VAL A 9 39.00 -12.08 -13.36
CA VAL A 9 38.24 -12.39 -12.13
C VAL A 9 37.98 -11.13 -11.30
N GLN A 10 38.82 -10.09 -11.43
CA GLN A 10 38.61 -8.80 -10.77
C GLN A 10 37.63 -7.87 -11.51
N GLU A 11 37.34 -8.08 -12.79
CA GLU A 11 36.33 -7.28 -13.52
C GLU A 11 34.88 -7.72 -13.26
N LEU A 12 34.69 -8.88 -12.63
CA LEU A 12 33.47 -9.25 -11.92
C LEU A 12 33.38 -8.58 -10.53
N ALA A 13 34.21 -7.57 -10.26
CA ALA A 13 34.02 -6.62 -9.17
C ALA A 13 32.70 -5.87 -9.37
N TYR A 14 31.64 -6.51 -8.86
CA TYR A 14 30.49 -5.93 -8.18
C TYR A 14 30.29 -4.47 -8.56
N HIS A 15 29.46 -4.17 -9.57
CA HIS A 15 29.09 -2.79 -9.84
C HIS A 15 28.12 -2.33 -8.74
N PRO A 16 28.59 -1.66 -7.67
CA PRO A 16 27.72 -1.32 -6.53
C PRO A 16 26.53 -0.46 -6.99
N LYS A 17 26.74 0.33 -8.06
CA LYS A 17 25.71 1.18 -8.69
C LYS A 17 24.59 0.41 -9.35
N ALA A 18 24.87 -0.77 -9.93
CA ALA A 18 23.84 -1.60 -10.57
C ALA A 18 22.95 -2.26 -9.50
N VAL A 19 23.58 -2.80 -8.45
CA VAL A 19 22.88 -3.42 -7.32
C VAL A 19 21.98 -2.42 -6.59
N THR A 20 22.49 -1.23 -6.26
CA THR A 20 21.67 -0.19 -5.60
C THR A 20 20.48 0.22 -6.47
N ARG A 21 20.66 0.32 -7.79
CA ARG A 21 19.57 0.68 -8.71
C ARG A 21 18.47 -0.37 -8.75
N ILE A 22 18.83 -1.65 -8.74
CA ILE A 22 17.85 -2.76 -8.69
C ILE A 22 17.07 -2.70 -7.39
N ILE A 23 17.74 -2.45 -6.26
CA ILE A 23 17.10 -2.33 -4.95
C ILE A 23 16.15 -1.12 -4.91
N ASP A 24 16.56 0.04 -5.43
CA ASP A 24 15.70 1.22 -5.50
C ASP A 24 14.46 0.99 -6.39
N ILE A 25 14.62 0.30 -7.53
CA ILE A 25 13.50 -0.09 -8.39
C ILE A 25 12.56 -1.03 -7.62
N GLY A 26 13.10 -2.05 -6.95
CA GLY A 26 12.33 -2.98 -6.14
C GLY A 26 11.58 -2.30 -5.00
N TYR A 27 12.22 -1.34 -4.32
CA TYR A 27 11.62 -0.51 -3.29
C TYR A 27 10.41 0.28 -3.82
N TRP A 28 10.57 1.01 -4.93
CA TRP A 28 9.49 1.81 -5.51
C TRP A 28 8.35 0.95 -6.06
N LEU A 29 8.67 -0.18 -6.68
CA LEU A 29 7.66 -1.14 -7.14
C LEU A 29 6.86 -1.71 -5.97
N ALA A 30 7.52 -2.15 -4.90
CA ALA A 30 6.85 -2.68 -3.73
C ALA A 30 5.98 -1.62 -3.02
N LEU A 31 6.50 -0.39 -2.88
CA LEU A 31 5.75 0.73 -2.28
C LEU A 31 4.49 1.08 -3.08
N THR A 32 4.64 1.24 -4.40
CA THR A 32 3.53 1.61 -5.29
C THR A 32 2.50 0.49 -5.41
N ALA A 33 2.94 -0.77 -5.48
CA ALA A 33 2.04 -1.92 -5.45
C ALA A 33 1.27 -1.99 -4.13
N TRP A 34 1.95 -1.82 -2.99
CA TRP A 34 1.29 -1.81 -1.68
C TRP A 34 0.28 -0.68 -1.56
N PHE A 35 0.65 0.54 -1.98
CA PHE A 35 -0.25 1.70 -2.01
C PHE A 35 -1.48 1.44 -2.88
N ALA A 36 -1.28 0.95 -4.11
CA ALA A 36 -2.37 0.65 -5.04
C ALA A 36 -3.33 -0.40 -4.47
N VAL A 37 -2.81 -1.49 -3.91
CA VAL A 37 -3.62 -2.55 -3.28
C VAL A 37 -4.42 -2.02 -2.09
N ALA A 38 -3.80 -1.21 -1.22
CA ALA A 38 -4.49 -0.59 -0.09
C ALA A 38 -5.62 0.35 -0.56
N LEU A 39 -5.41 1.04 -1.69
CA LEU A 39 -6.38 1.97 -2.26
C LEU A 39 -7.56 1.26 -2.93
N CYS A 40 -7.32 0.10 -3.56
CA CYS A 40 -8.33 -0.68 -4.28
C CYS A 40 -9.56 -1.00 -3.42
N GLY A 41 -9.39 -1.32 -2.13
CA GLY A 41 -10.52 -1.60 -1.24
C GLY A 41 -11.46 -0.40 -1.09
N GLY A 42 -10.90 0.79 -0.85
CA GLY A 42 -11.67 2.03 -0.76
C GLY A 42 -12.37 2.39 -2.07
N LEU A 43 -11.66 2.25 -3.20
CA LEU A 43 -12.25 2.50 -4.52
C LEU A 43 -13.38 1.53 -4.84
N ALA A 44 -13.19 0.23 -4.56
CA ALA A 44 -14.23 -0.78 -4.76
C ALA A 44 -15.46 -0.50 -3.90
N ALA A 45 -15.28 -0.15 -2.62
CA ALA A 45 -16.40 0.23 -1.76
C ALA A 45 -17.15 1.46 -2.30
N SER A 46 -16.41 2.50 -2.71
CA SER A 46 -16.99 3.73 -3.26
C SER A 46 -17.76 3.52 -4.57
N ALA A 47 -17.40 2.51 -5.35
CA ALA A 47 -18.06 2.17 -6.60
C ALA A 47 -19.25 1.20 -6.41
N ILE A 48 -19.05 0.13 -5.64
CA ILE A 48 -20.01 -0.98 -5.50
C ILE A 48 -21.22 -0.56 -4.68
N PHE A 49 -21.02 0.11 -3.53
CA PHE A 49 -22.12 0.41 -2.62
C PHE A 49 -23.18 1.35 -3.23
N PRO A 50 -22.82 2.49 -3.85
CA PRO A 50 -23.82 3.35 -4.50
C PRO A 50 -24.53 2.64 -5.65
N THR A 51 -23.78 1.87 -6.45
CA THR A 51 -24.33 1.14 -7.60
C THR A 51 -25.32 0.06 -7.16
N ALA A 52 -24.99 -0.72 -6.13
CA ALA A 52 -25.87 -1.73 -5.56
C ALA A 52 -27.16 -1.14 -4.96
N ARG A 53 -27.11 0.06 -4.38
CA ARG A 53 -28.32 0.74 -3.88
C ARG A 53 -29.30 1.13 -4.98
N GLY A 54 -28.81 1.36 -6.20
CA GLY A 54 -29.63 1.74 -7.35
C GLY A 54 -30.25 0.57 -8.13
N MET A 55 -29.91 -0.67 -7.81
CA MET A 55 -30.36 -1.85 -8.55
C MET A 55 -31.34 -2.69 -7.73
N SER A 56 -32.32 -3.29 -8.41
CA SER A 56 -33.22 -4.30 -7.85
C SER A 56 -32.49 -5.65 -7.76
N LEU A 57 -31.59 -5.77 -6.80
CA LEU A 57 -30.83 -7.00 -6.56
C LEU A 57 -31.57 -7.90 -5.57
N SER A 58 -31.59 -9.19 -5.85
CA SER A 58 -32.06 -10.23 -4.94
C SER A 58 -30.91 -11.17 -4.59
N LEU A 59 -30.95 -11.78 -3.41
CA LEU A 59 -29.99 -12.77 -2.98
C LEU A 59 -30.74 -13.98 -2.44
N GLU A 60 -30.44 -15.15 -3.01
CA GLU A 60 -31.11 -16.40 -2.66
C GLU A 60 -30.98 -16.70 -1.16
N GLY A 61 -32.12 -16.98 -0.52
CA GLY A 61 -32.20 -17.28 0.92
C GLY A 61 -32.25 -16.05 1.83
N TYR A 62 -32.25 -14.83 1.28
CA TYR A 62 -32.37 -13.58 2.05
C TYR A 62 -33.66 -12.81 1.74
N GLU A 63 -34.58 -13.38 0.95
CA GLU A 63 -35.76 -12.69 0.42
C GLU A 63 -36.65 -12.12 1.52
N GLY A 64 -36.86 -12.89 2.60
CA GLY A 64 -37.65 -12.43 3.75
C GLY A 64 -37.03 -11.22 4.44
N PHE A 65 -35.71 -11.21 4.62
CA PHE A 65 -34.98 -10.08 5.19
C PHE A 65 -34.96 -8.87 4.25
N LEU A 66 -34.74 -9.09 2.95
CA LEU A 66 -34.77 -8.04 1.91
C LEU A 66 -36.14 -7.37 1.82
N ALA A 67 -37.23 -8.13 2.00
CA ALA A 67 -38.59 -7.59 2.03
C ALA A 67 -38.87 -6.79 3.31
N ALA A 68 -38.38 -7.26 4.47
CA ALA A 68 -38.57 -6.59 5.76
C ALA A 68 -37.71 -5.32 5.91
N GLU A 69 -36.44 -5.37 5.48
CA GLU A 69 -35.44 -4.32 5.65
C GLU A 69 -34.69 -4.03 4.32
N PRO A 70 -35.33 -3.34 3.35
CA PRO A 70 -34.77 -3.17 2.01
C PRO A 70 -33.42 -2.46 1.98
N GLU A 71 -33.21 -1.44 2.84
CA GLU A 71 -31.96 -0.67 2.87
C GLU A 71 -30.80 -1.50 3.43
N LEU A 72 -31.02 -2.24 4.52
CA LEU A 72 -30.01 -3.15 5.08
C LEU A 72 -29.75 -4.33 4.14
N GLY A 73 -30.78 -4.85 3.48
CA GLY A 73 -30.66 -5.90 2.47
C GLY A 73 -29.79 -5.47 1.29
N ARG A 74 -29.95 -4.25 0.76
CA ARG A 74 -29.07 -3.73 -0.30
C ARG A 74 -27.62 -3.59 0.15
N ALA A 75 -27.39 -3.14 1.39
CA ALA A 75 -26.05 -3.05 1.95
C ALA A 75 -25.40 -4.44 2.14
N LEU A 76 -26.18 -5.44 2.56
CA LEU A 76 -25.74 -6.84 2.65
C LEU A 76 -25.28 -7.36 1.29
N ILE A 77 -26.09 -7.16 0.23
CA ILE A 77 -25.75 -7.59 -1.13
C ILE A 77 -24.47 -6.89 -1.62
N ALA A 78 -24.35 -5.57 -1.40
CA ALA A 78 -23.13 -4.83 -1.73
C ALA A 78 -21.90 -5.42 -1.02
N GLY A 79 -22.04 -5.82 0.24
CA GLY A 79 -20.99 -6.49 1.01
C GLY A 79 -20.55 -7.82 0.40
N PHE A 80 -21.48 -8.65 -0.09
CA PHE A 80 -21.14 -9.88 -0.82
C PHE A 80 -20.36 -9.60 -2.11
N LEU A 81 -20.77 -8.60 -2.89
CA LEU A 81 -20.08 -8.23 -4.13
C LEU A 81 -18.66 -7.72 -3.86
N ALA A 82 -18.48 -6.88 -2.85
CA ALA A 82 -17.20 -6.28 -2.50
C ALA A 82 -16.23 -7.26 -1.80
N GLN A 83 -16.73 -8.34 -1.19
CA GLN A 83 -15.92 -9.27 -0.40
C GLN A 83 -14.75 -9.87 -1.21
N SER A 84 -14.98 -10.25 -2.47
CA SER A 84 -13.92 -10.82 -3.32
C SER A 84 -12.73 -9.87 -3.50
N VAL A 85 -13.00 -8.57 -3.62
CA VAL A 85 -11.96 -7.53 -3.73
C VAL A 85 -11.24 -7.32 -2.40
N PHE A 86 -11.98 -7.33 -1.28
CA PHE A 86 -11.37 -7.23 0.05
C PHE A 86 -10.47 -8.43 0.37
N ASP A 87 -10.92 -9.64 0.06
CA ASP A 87 -10.12 -10.85 0.26
C ASP A 87 -8.86 -10.84 -0.61
N LEU A 88 -8.98 -10.44 -1.88
CA LEU A 88 -7.83 -10.34 -2.78
C LEU A 88 -6.82 -9.29 -2.32
N THR A 89 -7.29 -8.10 -1.94
CA THR A 89 -6.42 -7.02 -1.46
C THR A 89 -5.75 -7.39 -0.14
N MET A 90 -6.45 -8.08 0.76
CA MET A 90 -5.88 -8.60 2.01
C MET A 90 -4.75 -9.60 1.74
N ARG A 91 -4.99 -10.58 0.87
CA ARG A 91 -3.97 -11.58 0.47
C ARG A 91 -2.76 -10.93 -0.19
N ALA A 92 -2.97 -9.90 -1.02
CA ALA A 92 -1.89 -9.16 -1.63
C ALA A 92 -1.08 -8.37 -0.58
N GLN A 93 -1.72 -7.74 0.41
CA GLN A 93 -1.02 -7.04 1.50
C GLN A 93 -0.16 -7.98 2.34
N TRP A 94 -0.63 -9.20 2.61
CA TRP A 94 0.15 -10.25 3.29
C TRP A 94 1.51 -10.52 2.64
N ILE A 95 1.62 -10.35 1.33
CA ILE A 95 2.86 -10.54 0.56
C ILE A 95 3.61 -9.22 0.41
N LEU A 96 2.92 -8.13 0.08
CA LEU A 96 3.54 -6.85 -0.23
C LEU A 96 4.18 -6.17 0.97
N VAL A 97 3.58 -6.28 2.17
CA VAL A 97 4.14 -5.74 3.41
C VAL A 97 5.54 -6.32 3.70
N PRO A 98 5.74 -7.65 3.78
CA PRO A 98 7.07 -8.21 4.03
C PRO A 98 8.03 -7.97 2.87
N VAL A 99 7.59 -8.03 1.60
CA VAL A 99 8.45 -7.70 0.45
C VAL A 99 8.96 -6.27 0.55
N PHE A 100 8.10 -5.32 0.87
CA PHE A 100 8.48 -3.92 1.03
C PHE A 100 9.44 -3.74 2.21
N LEU A 101 9.20 -4.39 3.34
CA LEU A 101 10.12 -4.37 4.48
C LEU A 101 11.50 -4.92 4.12
N ILE A 102 11.57 -6.02 3.37
CA ILE A 102 12.83 -6.58 2.87
C ILE A 102 13.54 -5.55 1.97
N MET A 103 12.83 -4.87 1.07
CA MET A 103 13.42 -3.82 0.23
C MET A 103 13.95 -2.64 1.05
N VAL A 104 13.23 -2.22 2.11
CA VAL A 104 13.71 -1.19 3.04
C VAL A 104 14.99 -1.64 3.75
N LEU A 105 15.06 -2.89 4.21
CA LEU A 105 16.25 -3.45 4.87
C LEU A 105 17.44 -3.53 3.89
N LEU A 106 17.21 -4.01 2.67
CA LEU A 106 18.23 -4.06 1.61
C LEU A 106 18.73 -2.66 1.22
N GLN A 107 17.82 -1.68 1.11
CA GLN A 107 18.19 -0.30 0.83
C GLN A 107 19.04 0.28 1.96
N ASN A 108 18.68 0.02 3.23
CA ASN A 108 19.47 0.45 4.39
C ASN A 108 20.84 -0.25 4.47
N ALA A 109 20.95 -1.52 4.06
CA ALA A 109 22.19 -2.28 4.09
C ALA A 109 23.16 -1.89 2.96
N THR A 110 22.64 -1.49 1.79
CA THR A 110 23.44 -1.19 0.59
C THR A 110 23.68 0.30 0.34
N SER A 111 22.88 1.19 0.94
CA SER A 111 22.98 2.62 0.67
C SER A 111 24.13 3.32 1.42
N ILE A 112 24.95 4.02 0.64
CA ILE A 112 25.87 5.10 1.07
C ILE A 112 25.14 6.46 1.17
N SER A 113 23.88 6.56 0.71
CA SER A 113 23.06 7.79 0.75
C SER A 113 21.66 7.53 1.35
N PRO A 114 21.19 8.33 2.32
CA PRO A 114 20.05 7.97 3.16
C PRO A 114 18.72 8.47 2.57
N SER A 115 17.96 7.63 1.87
CA SER A 115 16.60 8.00 1.40
C SER A 115 15.58 7.98 2.54
N LEU A 116 15.60 6.96 3.41
CA LEU A 116 14.72 6.85 4.59
C LEU A 116 15.45 6.91 5.93
N GLY A 117 16.71 6.45 5.99
CA GLY A 117 17.48 6.29 7.24
C GLY A 117 17.67 7.56 8.06
N ARG A 118 17.60 8.76 7.44
CA ARG A 118 17.70 10.06 8.13
C ARG A 118 16.37 10.78 8.35
N GLN A 119 15.30 10.40 7.66
CA GLN A 119 14.02 11.08 7.77
C GLN A 119 13.17 10.46 8.89
N ARG A 120 13.18 11.08 10.07
CA ARG A 120 12.36 10.63 11.23
C ARG A 120 10.88 10.46 10.86
N ILE A 121 10.35 11.34 10.01
CA ILE A 121 8.96 11.32 9.55
C ILE A 121 8.68 10.08 8.70
N GLY A 122 9.52 9.75 7.71
CA GLY A 122 9.33 8.56 6.87
C GLY A 122 9.39 7.25 7.66
N ARG A 123 10.26 7.16 8.69
CA ARG A 123 10.30 6.00 9.59
C ARG A 123 9.08 5.89 10.48
N LEU A 124 8.60 7.01 11.03
CA LEU A 124 7.37 7.01 11.81
C LEU A 124 6.17 6.58 10.95
N ALA A 125 6.06 7.11 9.74
CA ALA A 125 5.04 6.70 8.77
C ALA A 125 5.15 5.21 8.43
N LEU A 126 6.36 4.67 8.26
CA LEU A 126 6.56 3.23 8.06
C LEU A 126 6.05 2.41 9.24
N CYS A 127 6.38 2.80 10.47
CA CYS A 127 5.89 2.13 11.67
C CYS A 127 4.36 2.16 11.76
N ILE A 128 3.73 3.29 11.44
CA ILE A 128 2.26 3.42 11.43
C ILE A 128 1.66 2.55 10.34
N ALA A 129 2.15 2.60 9.10
CA ALA A 129 1.64 1.81 7.97
C ALA A 129 1.73 0.30 8.25
N VAL A 130 2.88 -0.17 8.74
CA VAL A 130 3.10 -1.58 9.06
C VAL A 130 2.26 -1.98 10.26
N GLY A 131 2.27 -1.19 11.34
CA GLY A 131 1.49 -1.45 12.55
C GLY A 131 -0.01 -1.54 12.26
N ALA A 132 -0.56 -0.57 11.52
CA ALA A 132 -1.96 -0.58 11.12
C ALA A 132 -2.30 -1.80 10.25
N SER A 133 -1.40 -2.18 9.33
CA SER A 133 -1.62 -3.36 8.48
C SER A 133 -1.56 -4.67 9.27
N VAL A 134 -0.63 -4.80 10.21
CA VAL A 134 -0.53 -5.96 11.11
C VAL A 134 -1.78 -6.06 11.99
N ILE A 135 -2.21 -4.96 12.63
CA ILE A 135 -3.44 -4.94 13.42
C ILE A 135 -4.65 -5.28 12.56
N SER A 136 -4.72 -4.75 11.34
CA SER A 136 -5.80 -5.06 10.40
C SER A 136 -5.84 -6.55 10.08
N ILE A 137 -4.72 -7.12 9.67
CA ILE A 137 -4.58 -8.50 9.22
C ILE A 137 -4.89 -9.51 10.35
N PHE A 138 -4.33 -9.31 11.54
CA PHE A 138 -4.37 -10.32 12.60
C PHE A 138 -5.53 -10.13 13.58
N TRP A 139 -6.15 -8.95 13.62
CA TRP A 139 -7.19 -8.66 14.60
C TRP A 139 -8.46 -8.09 13.98
N SER A 140 -8.36 -6.96 13.27
CA SER A 140 -9.56 -6.24 12.77
C SER A 140 -10.35 -7.07 11.77
N VAL A 141 -9.68 -7.65 10.78
CA VAL A 141 -10.30 -8.41 9.69
C VAL A 141 -10.90 -9.73 10.17
N PRO A 142 -10.22 -10.55 10.99
CA PRO A 142 -10.83 -11.72 11.60
C PRO A 142 -12.11 -11.38 12.38
N LYS A 143 -12.08 -10.32 13.20
CA LYS A 143 -13.25 -9.91 14.00
C LYS A 143 -14.39 -9.36 13.16
N PHE A 144 -14.06 -8.61 12.12
CA PHE A 144 -15.04 -8.15 11.13
C PHE A 144 -15.70 -9.34 10.43
N ASN A 145 -14.93 -10.32 9.96
CA ASN A 145 -15.45 -11.49 9.26
C ASN A 145 -16.32 -12.37 10.16
N GLU A 146 -15.92 -12.58 11.42
CA GLU A 146 -16.72 -13.28 12.43
C GLU A 146 -18.08 -12.60 12.63
N SER A 147 -18.08 -11.28 12.81
CA SER A 147 -19.30 -10.49 13.00
C SER A 147 -20.17 -10.46 11.74
N LEU A 148 -19.54 -10.40 10.57
CA LEU A 148 -20.22 -10.40 9.28
C LEU A 148 -20.92 -11.73 9.01
N GLU A 149 -20.30 -12.85 9.37
CA GLU A 149 -20.91 -14.18 9.24
C GLU A 149 -22.09 -14.36 10.20
N ALA A 150 -21.95 -13.88 11.44
CA ALA A 150 -23.06 -13.84 12.39
C ALA A 150 -24.24 -13.02 11.84
N TYR A 151 -23.96 -11.82 11.30
CA TYR A 151 -24.98 -10.98 10.67
C TYR A 151 -25.67 -11.68 9.49
N ARG A 152 -24.89 -12.33 8.61
CA ARG A 152 -25.41 -13.08 7.46
C ARG A 152 -26.25 -14.27 7.87
N THR A 153 -25.89 -14.96 8.94
CA THR A 153 -26.65 -16.11 9.46
C THR A 153 -28.00 -15.65 10.02
N THR A 154 -28.02 -14.60 10.83
CA THR A 154 -29.24 -14.04 11.40
C THR A 154 -30.13 -13.39 10.34
N ALA A 155 -29.56 -12.70 9.36
CA ALA A 155 -30.33 -12.16 8.24
C ALA A 155 -30.96 -13.27 7.40
N ARG A 156 -30.27 -14.41 7.20
CA ARG A 156 -30.81 -15.57 6.48
C ARG A 156 -31.97 -16.25 7.22
N SER A 157 -32.02 -16.18 8.55
CA SER A 157 -33.14 -16.73 9.32
C SER A 157 -34.41 -15.86 9.26
N GLY A 158 -34.36 -14.69 8.64
CA GLY A 158 -35.50 -13.78 8.49
C GLY A 158 -35.83 -12.95 9.73
N ASP A 159 -35.03 -13.06 10.81
CA ASP A 159 -35.21 -12.25 12.02
C ASP A 159 -34.52 -10.88 11.83
N ALA A 160 -35.26 -9.94 11.24
CA ALA A 160 -34.75 -8.61 10.92
C ALA A 160 -34.28 -7.83 12.16
N ALA A 161 -34.99 -7.96 13.29
CA ALA A 161 -34.65 -7.26 14.52
C ALA A 161 -33.34 -7.80 15.13
N ALA A 162 -33.17 -9.13 15.17
CA ALA A 162 -31.91 -9.72 15.60
C ALA A 162 -30.76 -9.38 14.66
N ALA A 163 -30.99 -9.40 13.34
CA ALA A 163 -29.98 -9.06 12.35
C ALA A 163 -29.53 -7.59 12.47
N ALA A 164 -30.47 -6.66 12.69
CA ALA A 164 -30.17 -5.24 12.92
C ALA A 164 -29.32 -5.02 14.18
N ASN A 165 -29.55 -5.79 15.25
CA ASN A 165 -28.71 -5.72 16.45
C ASN A 165 -27.27 -6.21 16.19
N VAL A 166 -27.10 -7.33 15.48
CA VAL A 166 -25.76 -7.85 15.12
C VAL A 166 -25.03 -6.91 14.16
N LYS A 167 -25.78 -6.19 13.31
CA LYS A 167 -25.23 -5.22 12.35
C LYS A 167 -24.46 -4.09 13.05
N LEU A 168 -24.83 -3.70 14.27
CA LEU A 168 -24.10 -2.69 15.05
C LEU A 168 -22.66 -3.12 15.31
N THR A 169 -22.43 -4.38 15.67
CA THR A 169 -21.08 -4.93 15.87
C THR A 169 -20.28 -4.96 14.56
N VAL A 170 -20.94 -5.25 13.43
CA VAL A 170 -20.31 -5.17 12.11
C VAL A 170 -19.89 -3.73 11.80
N ASP A 171 -20.73 -2.73 12.13
CA ASP A 171 -20.41 -1.32 11.93
C ASP A 171 -19.23 -0.83 12.78
N ASP A 172 -19.15 -1.29 14.03
CA ASP A 172 -18.02 -0.98 14.91
C ASP A 172 -16.71 -1.48 14.29
N TYR A 173 -16.64 -2.77 13.93
CA TYR A 173 -15.43 -3.34 13.30
C TYR A 173 -15.15 -2.78 11.91
N HIS A 174 -16.17 -2.39 11.16
CA HIS A 174 -16.01 -1.67 9.90
C HIS A 174 -15.35 -0.30 10.10
N SER A 175 -15.78 0.46 11.12
CA SER A 175 -15.21 1.76 11.48
C SER A 175 -13.74 1.64 11.90
N TYR A 176 -13.41 0.64 12.72
CA TYR A 176 -12.02 0.34 13.08
C TYR A 176 -11.18 -0.01 11.85
N SER A 177 -11.68 -0.89 10.99
CA SER A 177 -10.98 -1.29 9.76
C SER A 177 -10.76 -0.11 8.81
N THR A 178 -11.75 0.79 8.70
CA THR A 178 -11.66 2.02 7.91
C THR A 178 -10.58 2.95 8.46
N THR A 179 -10.52 3.10 9.78
CA THR A 179 -9.51 3.92 10.45
C THR A 179 -8.10 3.39 10.19
N LEU A 180 -7.89 2.08 10.33
CA LEU A 180 -6.62 1.42 10.05
C LEU A 180 -6.22 1.54 8.57
N GLY A 181 -7.15 1.30 7.64
CA GLY A 181 -6.92 1.46 6.21
C GLY A 181 -6.55 2.89 5.82
N THR A 182 -7.23 3.88 6.42
CA THR A 182 -6.92 5.31 6.22
C THR A 182 -5.54 5.65 6.76
N ALA A 183 -5.20 5.18 7.96
CA ALA A 183 -3.88 5.37 8.55
C ALA A 183 -2.77 4.75 7.69
N THR A 184 -2.98 3.54 7.15
CA THR A 184 -2.06 2.90 6.20
C THR A 184 -1.88 3.75 4.95
N LEU A 185 -2.97 4.14 4.28
CA LEU A 185 -2.91 4.94 3.04
C LEU A 185 -2.22 6.30 3.25
N ALA A 186 -2.60 7.04 4.29
CA ALA A 186 -1.99 8.32 4.61
C ALA A 186 -0.49 8.17 4.90
N SER A 187 -0.10 7.13 5.63
CA SER A 187 1.29 6.85 5.94
C SER A 187 2.11 6.45 4.71
N LEU A 188 1.55 5.62 3.83
CA LEU A 188 2.19 5.26 2.56
C LEU A 188 2.37 6.48 1.66
N LEU A 189 1.40 7.40 1.63
CA LEU A 189 1.54 8.66 0.91
C LEU A 189 2.70 9.51 1.48
N VAL A 190 2.81 9.61 2.80
CA VAL A 190 3.94 10.29 3.45
C VAL A 190 5.28 9.64 3.07
N ILE A 191 5.34 8.30 3.02
CA ILE A 191 6.53 7.56 2.60
C ILE A 191 6.89 7.90 1.14
N VAL A 192 5.90 7.93 0.23
CA VAL A 192 6.09 8.32 -1.18
C VAL A 192 6.68 9.73 -1.27
N VAL A 193 6.08 10.71 -0.60
CA VAL A 193 6.50 12.12 -0.64
C VAL A 193 7.91 12.31 -0.07
N THR A 194 8.18 11.72 1.10
CA THR A 194 9.49 11.82 1.76
C THR A 194 10.60 11.11 0.98
N SER A 195 10.29 10.00 0.32
CA SER A 195 11.25 9.26 -0.50
C SER A 195 11.53 9.96 -1.83
N ALA A 196 10.51 10.56 -2.46
CA ALA A 196 10.67 11.30 -3.71
C ALA A 196 11.51 12.59 -3.53
N THR A 197 11.30 13.30 -2.43
CA THR A 197 12.03 14.55 -2.12
C THR A 197 13.48 14.33 -1.69
N SER A 198 13.84 13.09 -1.34
CA SER A 198 15.22 12.71 -0.97
C SER A 198 16.14 12.42 -2.15
N ALA A 199 15.60 12.35 -3.38
CA ALA A 199 16.42 12.13 -4.57
C ALA A 199 17.35 13.35 -4.76
N PRO A 200 18.68 13.17 -4.79
CA PRO A 200 19.59 14.29 -4.99
C PRO A 200 19.28 14.89 -6.37
N PHE A 201 18.76 16.12 -6.39
CA PHE A 201 18.83 16.97 -7.58
C PHE A 201 20.30 17.01 -7.96
N ARG A 202 20.69 16.23 -8.98
CA ARG A 202 21.95 16.44 -9.68
C ARG A 202 21.85 17.86 -10.19
N ARG A 203 22.37 18.83 -9.45
CA ARG A 203 22.85 20.08 -10.02
C ARG A 203 23.82 19.64 -11.08
N ARG A 204 23.31 19.55 -12.32
CA ARG A 204 24.13 19.55 -13.52
C ARG A 204 24.96 20.81 -13.31
N ARG A 205 26.21 20.62 -12.90
CA ARG A 205 27.19 21.69 -12.89
C ARG A 205 27.41 21.92 -14.37
N ASP A 206 26.49 22.69 -14.96
CA ASP A 206 26.63 23.19 -16.30
C ASP A 206 28.03 23.76 -16.34
N GLY A 207 28.83 23.22 -17.26
CA GLY A 207 30.21 23.60 -17.42
C GLY A 207 30.23 25.11 -17.46
N THR A 208 30.80 25.72 -16.40
CA THR A 208 31.37 27.04 -16.51
C THR A 208 32.37 26.89 -17.64
N SER A 209 31.93 27.41 -18.78
CA SER A 209 32.73 27.84 -19.89
C SER A 209 34.17 28.05 -19.42
N ASN A 210 35.08 27.24 -19.95
CA ASN A 210 36.39 27.73 -20.27
C ASN A 210 36.18 28.94 -21.18
N ALA A 211 35.92 30.11 -20.60
CA ALA A 211 36.12 31.36 -21.29
C ALA A 211 37.64 31.44 -21.47
N PRO A 212 38.18 31.32 -22.70
CA PRO A 212 39.59 31.55 -22.90
C PRO A 212 39.89 32.98 -22.46
N SER A 213 40.76 33.12 -21.46
CA SER A 213 41.36 34.40 -21.11
C SER A 213 42.17 34.89 -22.31
N PHE A 214 41.58 35.79 -23.11
CA PHE A 214 42.33 36.62 -24.05
C PHE A 214 43.23 37.55 -23.23
N VAL A 215 44.43 37.07 -22.88
CA VAL A 215 45.49 37.92 -22.36
C VAL A 215 46.01 38.74 -23.53
N GLY A 216 45.71 40.04 -23.48
CA GLY A 216 46.08 41.01 -24.49
C GLY A 216 47.58 41.07 -24.73
N VAL A 217 47.95 41.05 -26.01
CA VAL A 217 49.27 41.42 -26.50
C VAL A 217 49.45 42.92 -26.27
N SER A 218 50.20 43.28 -25.23
CA SER A 218 50.73 44.63 -25.06
C SER A 218 51.85 44.87 -26.09
N ARG A 219 51.57 45.66 -27.14
CA ARG A 219 52.59 46.34 -27.92
C ARG A 219 52.71 47.78 -27.41
N ARG A 220 53.84 48.09 -26.75
CA ARG A 220 54.74 49.21 -27.01
C ARG A 220 55.75 49.33 -25.88
#